data_AF-A0A1Y0H8Z5-F1
#
_entry.id   AF-A0A1Y0H8Z5-F1
#
_cell.length_a   1.000
_cell.length_b   1.000
_cell.length_c   1.000
_cell.angle_alpha   90.00
_cell.angle_beta   90.00
_cell.angle_gamma   90.00
#
_symmetry.space_group_name_H-M   'P 1'
#
loop_
_entity.id
_entity.type
_entity.pdbx_description
1 polymer ?
#
loop_
_entity_poly.entity_id
_entity_poly.type
_entity_poly.pdbx_seq_one_letter_code
_entity_poly.pdbx_strand_id
1 'polypeptide(L)'
;MKRTLILLLAALPLWATAQDGGKENPGSLTAPDARNPFVDRKASRVGDIVTILIEESTLARFSADTSATKSDSNDAGTAALGGLISRLFGPLTSSASSSVGGTGTTQQNSSMRARMSVIVREVTPSGQLVVEGTRSLVTNRETQTLVLSGIVRRDDIRADNTVLSTNLADAEIRMEGKGLIADRQRRGILTQIMDWLF
;
A
#
# COMPACT_ATOMS: atom_id res chain seq x y z
N MET A 1 -32.32 -56.33 50.74
CA MET A 1 -33.71 -55.83 50.78
C MET A 1 -33.74 -54.54 49.96
N LYS A 2 -34.25 -54.62 48.71
CA LYS A 2 -35.55 -54.07 48.28
C LYS A 2 -35.53 -52.55 48.01
N ARG A 3 -35.74 -52.22 46.72
CA ARG A 3 -36.50 -51.07 46.16
C ARG A 3 -35.73 -49.73 46.15
N THR A 4 -35.77 -48.86 45.14
CA THR A 4 -36.87 -48.55 44.22
C THR A 4 -36.37 -47.75 43.01
N LEU A 5 -37.00 -48.02 41.86
CA LEU A 5 -36.99 -47.34 40.57
C LEU A 5 -37.75 -45.99 40.64
N ILE A 6 -37.22 -44.88 40.08
CA ILE A 6 -38.03 -43.77 39.51
C ILE A 6 -37.33 -43.20 38.27
N LEU A 7 -38.13 -43.08 37.22
CA LEU A 7 -37.86 -42.65 35.85
C LEU A 7 -38.47 -41.26 35.68
N LEU A 8 -37.72 -40.25 35.21
CA LEU A 8 -38.23 -38.88 34.98
C LEU A 8 -37.36 -38.21 33.89
N LEU A 9 -37.74 -38.35 32.62
CA LEU A 9 -38.48 -37.38 31.80
C LEU A 9 -37.65 -36.17 31.30
N ALA A 10 -37.14 -36.34 30.08
CA ALA A 10 -36.93 -35.39 28.98
C ALA A 10 -36.73 -33.88 29.25
N ALA A 11 -35.56 -33.38 28.81
CA ALA A 11 -35.43 -32.05 28.18
C ALA A 11 -34.21 -32.05 27.24
N LEU A 12 -34.42 -32.44 25.98
CA LEU A 12 -33.42 -32.24 24.92
C LEU A 12 -33.58 -30.80 24.39
N PRO A 13 -32.49 -30.02 24.22
CA PRO A 13 -32.59 -28.76 23.52
C PRO A 13 -32.82 -29.07 22.04
N LEU A 14 -34.03 -28.73 21.57
CA LEU A 14 -34.37 -28.71 20.16
C LEU A 14 -33.56 -27.58 19.52
N TRP A 15 -32.36 -27.88 19.01
CA TRP A 15 -31.77 -27.04 17.99
C TRP A 15 -32.62 -27.21 16.74
N ALA A 16 -33.59 -26.30 16.60
CA ALA A 16 -34.26 -26.06 15.34
C ALA A 16 -33.19 -25.62 14.33
N THR A 17 -32.71 -26.58 13.56
CA THR A 17 -32.10 -26.29 12.27
C THR A 17 -33.18 -25.62 11.45
N ALA A 18 -33.12 -24.28 11.33
CA ALA A 18 -33.86 -23.56 10.33
C ALA A 18 -33.32 -24.02 8.97
N GLN A 19 -33.91 -25.09 8.45
CA GLN A 19 -33.68 -25.53 7.09
C GLN A 19 -34.35 -24.49 6.20
N ASP A 20 -33.55 -23.52 5.74
CA ASP A 20 -33.95 -22.59 4.69
C ASP A 20 -34.18 -23.43 3.42
N GLY A 21 -35.41 -23.93 3.30
CA GLY A 21 -35.90 -24.63 2.14
C GLY A 21 -35.98 -23.64 0.99
N GLY A 22 -34.84 -23.41 0.33
CA GLY A 22 -34.79 -22.75 -0.96
C GLY A 22 -35.85 -23.41 -1.84
N LYS A 23 -36.81 -22.61 -2.30
CA LYS A 23 -38.02 -23.09 -2.99
C LYS A 23 -37.61 -23.99 -4.17
N GLU A 24 -37.61 -25.29 -3.94
CA GLU A 24 -37.36 -26.28 -4.98
C GLU A 24 -38.58 -26.26 -5.90
N ASN A 25 -38.42 -25.69 -7.09
CA ASN A 25 -39.47 -25.72 -8.09
C ASN A 25 -39.28 -27.03 -8.88
N PRO A 26 -40.14 -28.06 -8.70
CA PRO A 26 -39.93 -29.39 -9.28
C PRO A 26 -39.99 -29.42 -10.82
N GLY A 27 -40.33 -28.29 -11.46
CA GLY A 27 -40.26 -28.10 -12.91
C GLY A 27 -39.12 -27.19 -13.39
N SER A 28 -38.21 -26.75 -12.52
CA SER A 28 -37.08 -25.90 -12.91
C SER A 28 -35.96 -26.72 -13.53
N LEU A 29 -35.54 -26.35 -14.74
CA LEU A 29 -34.37 -26.93 -15.41
C LEU A 29 -33.03 -26.43 -14.83
N THR A 30 -33.08 -25.44 -13.93
CA THR A 30 -31.92 -24.81 -13.32
C THR A 30 -31.99 -24.94 -11.80
N ALA A 31 -30.87 -25.30 -11.18
CA ALA A 31 -30.78 -25.29 -9.72
C ALA A 31 -31.05 -23.86 -9.18
N PRO A 32 -31.57 -23.70 -7.95
CA PRO A 32 -31.85 -22.38 -7.37
C PRO A 32 -30.63 -21.44 -7.31
N ASP A 33 -29.41 -21.99 -7.28
CA ASP A 33 -28.15 -21.24 -7.33
C ASP A 33 -27.39 -21.39 -8.67
N ALA A 34 -28.03 -21.98 -9.69
CA ALA A 34 -27.43 -22.05 -11.01
C ALA A 34 -27.35 -20.63 -11.60
N ARG A 35 -26.12 -20.20 -11.93
CA ARG A 35 -25.89 -18.96 -12.68
C ARG A 35 -26.56 -19.05 -14.05
N ASN A 36 -27.20 -17.97 -14.47
CA ASN A 36 -27.89 -17.88 -15.75
C ASN A 36 -26.91 -18.10 -16.92
N PRO A 37 -27.10 -19.13 -17.77
CA PRO A 37 -26.21 -19.41 -18.89
C PRO A 37 -26.27 -18.35 -20.01
N PHE A 38 -27.28 -17.48 -20.00
CA PHE A 38 -27.47 -16.42 -20.99
C PHE A 38 -26.86 -15.07 -20.58
N VAL A 39 -26.27 -14.98 -19.38
CA VAL A 39 -25.62 -13.75 -18.88
C VAL A 39 -24.12 -13.96 -18.87
N ASP A 40 -23.39 -12.92 -19.29
CA ASP A 40 -21.94 -12.90 -19.29
C ASP A 40 -21.37 -13.27 -17.91
N ARG A 41 -20.38 -14.15 -17.89
CA ARG A 41 -19.90 -14.81 -16.66
C ARG A 41 -18.94 -13.91 -15.88
N LYS A 42 -19.43 -12.73 -15.48
CA LYS A 42 -18.69 -11.74 -14.70
C LYS A 42 -18.84 -11.94 -13.20
N ALA A 43 -17.80 -11.58 -12.46
CA ALA A 43 -17.83 -11.47 -11.01
C ALA A 43 -18.87 -10.42 -10.58
N SER A 44 -19.74 -10.79 -9.67
CA SER A 44 -20.85 -9.94 -9.20
C SER A 44 -21.29 -10.23 -7.76
N ARG A 45 -20.82 -11.32 -7.15
CA ARG A 45 -21.18 -11.74 -5.80
C ARG A 45 -19.95 -11.80 -4.91
N VAL A 46 -20.19 -11.73 -3.59
CA VAL A 46 -19.16 -11.99 -2.58
C VAL A 46 -18.58 -13.39 -2.79
N GLY A 47 -17.27 -13.53 -2.70
CA GLY A 47 -16.55 -14.77 -2.94
C GLY A 47 -16.17 -15.03 -4.39
N ASP A 48 -16.63 -14.21 -5.34
CA ASP A 48 -16.15 -14.30 -6.73
C ASP A 48 -14.68 -13.90 -6.82
N ILE A 49 -13.98 -14.49 -7.78
CA ILE A 49 -12.56 -14.21 -8.04
C ILE A 49 -12.46 -13.30 -9.26
N VAL A 50 -11.68 -12.24 -9.12
CA VAL A 50 -11.33 -11.31 -10.21
C VAL A 50 -9.83 -11.33 -10.39
N THR A 51 -9.36 -11.28 -11.64
CA THR A 51 -7.94 -11.14 -11.90
C THR A 51 -7.58 -9.69 -12.18
N ILE A 52 -6.72 -9.12 -11.35
CA ILE A 52 -6.21 -7.78 -11.53
C ILE A 52 -4.91 -7.82 -12.33
N LEU A 53 -4.88 -7.04 -13.40
CA LEU A 53 -3.71 -6.71 -14.19
C LEU A 53 -3.14 -5.40 -13.65
N ILE A 54 -1.98 -5.48 -13.02
CA ILE A 54 -1.30 -4.35 -12.40
C ILE A 54 -0.31 -3.80 -13.41
N GLU A 55 -0.51 -2.57 -13.83
CA GLU A 55 0.40 -1.81 -14.69
C GLU A 55 0.57 -0.40 -14.12
N GLU A 56 1.53 -0.25 -13.20
CA GLU A 56 1.81 1.01 -12.53
C GLU A 56 3.10 1.62 -13.08
N SER A 57 3.04 2.90 -13.42
CA SER A 57 4.22 3.70 -13.78
C SER A 57 4.22 5.00 -12.98
N THR A 58 5.23 5.18 -12.14
CA THR A 58 5.39 6.38 -11.31
C THR A 58 6.63 7.14 -11.73
N LEU A 59 6.43 8.40 -12.12
CA LEU A 59 7.48 9.38 -12.40
C LEU A 59 7.48 10.42 -11.27
N ALA A 60 8.36 10.26 -10.29
CA ALA A 60 8.57 11.26 -9.24
C ALA A 60 9.76 12.14 -9.61
N ARG A 61 9.54 13.45 -9.76
CA ARG A 61 10.60 14.44 -9.97
C ARG A 61 10.67 15.32 -8.71
N PHE A 62 11.79 15.29 -8.02
CA PHE A 62 12.08 16.16 -6.89
C PHE A 62 13.11 17.21 -7.32
N SER A 63 12.72 18.47 -7.34
CA SER A 63 13.63 19.61 -7.53
C SER A 63 13.79 20.33 -6.20
N ALA A 64 15.02 20.39 -5.69
CA ALA A 64 15.38 21.15 -4.50
C ALA A 64 16.35 22.27 -4.90
N ASP A 65 15.89 23.52 -4.77
CA ASP A 65 16.71 24.72 -4.95
C ASP A 65 17.05 25.29 -3.57
N THR A 66 18.31 25.11 -3.13
CA THR A 66 18.78 25.67 -1.86
C THR A 66 19.62 26.91 -2.15
N SER A 67 19.14 28.07 -1.70
CA SER A 67 19.90 29.32 -1.71
C SER A 67 20.14 29.77 -0.26
N ALA A 68 21.39 29.72 0.17
CA ALA A 68 21.80 30.19 1.49
C ALA A 68 22.72 31.41 1.32
N THR A 69 22.17 32.60 1.50
CA THR A 69 22.92 33.86 1.57
C THR A 69 23.12 34.25 3.03
N LYS A 70 24.35 34.10 3.53
CA LYS A 70 24.72 34.57 4.87
C LYS A 70 25.55 35.86 4.74
N SER A 71 24.98 36.98 5.20
CA SER A 71 25.63 38.29 5.27
C SER A 71 25.90 38.64 6.74
N ASP A 72 27.07 38.25 7.25
CA ASP A 72 27.50 38.61 8.61
C ASP A 72 28.18 40.00 8.60
N SER A 73 27.40 41.08 8.82
CA SER A 73 27.94 42.42 9.10
C SER A 73 28.15 42.58 10.61
N ASN A 74 29.26 42.05 11.13
CA ASN A 74 29.65 42.22 12.54
C ASN A 74 30.34 43.57 12.75
N ASP A 75 29.55 44.64 12.89
CA ASP A 75 30.06 46.02 13.06
C ASP A 75 30.18 46.49 14.53
N ALA A 76 29.99 45.60 15.52
CA ALA A 76 29.93 46.02 16.93
C ALA A 76 30.91 45.31 17.88
N GLY A 77 31.69 44.33 17.40
CA GLY A 77 32.55 43.52 18.27
C GLY A 77 34.04 43.53 17.89
N THR A 78 34.40 43.99 16.70
CA THR A 78 35.76 43.77 16.15
C THR A 78 36.79 44.82 16.58
N ALA A 79 36.38 45.94 17.16
CA ALA A 79 37.30 47.02 17.54
C ALA A 79 38.25 46.63 18.68
N ALA A 80 37.79 45.87 19.68
CA ALA A 80 38.60 45.53 20.86
C ALA A 80 39.61 44.40 20.60
N LEU A 81 39.23 43.41 19.78
CA LEU A 81 40.04 42.23 19.46
C LEU A 81 40.85 42.42 18.16
N GLY A 82 40.40 43.28 17.24
CA GLY A 82 41.20 43.74 16.11
C GLY A 82 42.39 44.62 16.53
N GLY A 83 42.28 45.38 17.62
CA GLY A 83 43.38 46.21 18.16
C GLY A 83 44.54 45.40 18.76
N LEU A 84 44.26 44.24 19.35
CA LEU A 84 45.29 43.35 19.91
C LEU A 84 45.92 42.45 18.85
N ILE A 85 45.13 41.95 17.89
CA ILE A 85 45.62 41.06 16.82
C ILE A 85 46.40 41.85 15.76
N SER A 86 45.99 43.08 15.43
CA SER A 86 46.71 43.94 14.46
C SER A 86 48.10 44.37 14.92
N ARG A 87 48.34 44.48 16.23
CA ARG A 87 49.66 44.81 16.80
C ARG A 87 50.64 43.64 16.74
N LEU A 88 50.15 42.40 16.69
CA LEU A 88 50.98 41.20 16.68
C LEU A 88 51.20 40.64 15.27
N PHE A 89 50.26 40.82 14.34
CA PHE A 89 50.29 40.19 13.01
C PHE A 89 49.96 41.10 11.81
N GLY A 90 49.86 42.43 12.00
CA GLY A 90 49.45 43.36 10.95
C GLY A 90 47.94 43.29 10.64
N PRO A 91 47.39 44.26 9.89
CA PRO A 91 45.94 44.36 9.67
C PRO A 91 45.44 43.22 8.78
N LEU A 92 44.88 42.17 9.37
CA LEU A 92 44.08 41.18 8.65
C LEU A 92 42.67 41.73 8.45
N THR A 93 42.42 42.29 7.26
CA THR A 93 41.06 42.52 6.77
C THR A 93 40.56 41.25 6.11
N SER A 94 39.78 40.43 6.82
CA SER A 94 39.13 39.25 6.24
C SER A 94 37.64 39.55 6.01
N SER A 95 37.29 39.96 4.80
CA SER A 95 35.90 40.00 4.33
C SER A 95 35.58 38.68 3.64
N ALA A 96 34.91 37.77 4.33
CA ALA A 96 34.44 36.51 3.76
C ALA A 96 32.96 36.62 3.41
N SER A 97 32.65 36.71 2.11
CA SER A 97 31.29 36.56 1.58
C SER A 97 31.14 35.16 1.00
N SER A 98 30.38 34.28 1.66
CA SER A 98 30.08 32.94 1.16
C SER A 98 28.64 32.88 0.65
N SER A 99 28.47 32.69 -0.66
CA SER A 99 27.20 32.33 -1.28
C SER A 99 27.22 30.85 -1.63
N VAL A 100 26.36 30.04 -0.99
CA VAL A 100 26.18 28.62 -1.34
C VAL A 100 24.87 28.50 -2.10
N GLY A 101 24.97 28.12 -3.37
CA GLY A 101 23.83 27.76 -4.23
C GLY A 101 23.98 26.31 -4.66
N GLY A 102 22.95 25.50 -4.40
CA GLY A 102 22.90 24.10 -4.82
C GLY A 102 21.54 23.79 -5.43
N THR A 103 21.53 23.42 -6.71
CA THR A 103 20.35 22.92 -7.42
C THR A 103 20.42 21.39 -7.49
N GLY A 104 19.55 20.70 -6.76
CA GLY A 104 19.47 19.25 -6.74
C GLY A 104 18.21 18.75 -7.44
N THR A 105 18.35 18.17 -8.63
CA THR A 105 17.23 17.48 -9.32
C THR A 105 17.37 15.98 -9.16
N THR A 106 16.44 15.34 -8.46
CA THR A 106 16.34 13.88 -8.33
C THR A 106 15.13 13.38 -9.11
N GLN A 107 15.37 12.54 -10.13
CA GLN A 107 14.31 11.87 -10.88
C GLN A 107 14.26 10.39 -10.48
N GLN A 108 13.10 9.93 -10.00
CA GLN A 108 12.84 8.53 -9.70
C GLN A 108 11.78 8.01 -10.68
N ASN A 109 12.18 7.01 -11.48
CA ASN A 109 11.30 6.31 -12.40
C ASN A 109 11.08 4.88 -11.86
N SER A 110 9.82 4.51 -11.62
CA SER A 110 9.44 3.18 -11.14
C SER A 110 8.35 2.62 -12.04
N SER A 111 8.53 1.40 -12.54
CA SER A 111 7.53 0.68 -13.31
C SER A 111 7.26 -0.68 -12.68
N MET A 112 6.00 -1.03 -12.48
CA MET A 112 5.57 -2.30 -11.90
C MET A 112 4.53 -2.95 -12.80
N ARG A 113 4.81 -4.19 -13.23
CA ARG A 113 3.89 -5.03 -13.99
C ARG A 113 3.68 -6.34 -13.25
N ALA A 114 2.44 -6.62 -12.86
CA ALA A 114 2.08 -7.85 -12.18
C ALA A 114 0.67 -8.31 -12.56
N ARG A 115 0.35 -9.57 -12.29
CA ARG A 115 -1.01 -10.11 -12.40
C ARG A 115 -1.31 -10.84 -11.11
N MET A 116 -2.46 -10.63 -10.50
CA MET A 116 -2.87 -11.39 -9.32
C MET A 116 -4.37 -11.59 -9.27
N SER A 117 -4.80 -12.71 -8.67
CA SER A 117 -6.20 -12.97 -8.42
C SER A 117 -6.58 -12.43 -7.06
N VAL A 118 -7.72 -11.76 -6.99
CA VAL A 118 -8.32 -11.22 -5.77
C VAL A 118 -9.72 -11.75 -5.59
N ILE A 119 -10.21 -11.70 -4.36
CA ILE A 119 -11.55 -12.13 -4.01
C ILE A 119 -12.42 -10.91 -3.72
N VAL A 120 -13.70 -10.99 -4.11
CA VAL A 120 -14.70 -10.01 -3.72
C VAL A 120 -15.04 -10.25 -2.26
N ARG A 121 -14.70 -9.31 -1.39
CA ARG A 121 -14.99 -9.34 0.05
C ARG A 121 -16.41 -8.89 0.36
N GLU A 122 -16.85 -7.85 -0.34
CA GLU A 122 -18.14 -7.22 -0.09
C GLU A 122 -18.70 -6.65 -1.40
N VAL A 123 -20.03 -6.56 -1.47
CA VAL A 123 -20.73 -5.79 -2.50
C VAL A 123 -21.43 -4.62 -1.82
N THR A 124 -21.01 -3.41 -2.17
CA THR A 124 -21.61 -2.18 -1.63
C THR A 124 -23.08 -2.08 -2.01
N PRO A 125 -23.91 -1.29 -1.29
CA PRO A 125 -25.31 -1.06 -1.64
C PRO A 125 -25.51 -0.48 -3.05
N SER A 126 -24.51 0.26 -3.54
CA SER A 126 -24.48 0.81 -4.92
C SER A 126 -24.17 -0.24 -6.00
N GLY A 127 -23.81 -1.46 -5.61
CA GLY A 127 -23.50 -2.56 -6.52
C GLY A 127 -22.02 -2.69 -6.91
N GLN A 128 -21.15 -1.83 -6.41
CA GLN A 128 -19.69 -1.92 -6.57
C GLN A 128 -19.11 -3.05 -5.71
N LEU A 129 -18.03 -3.68 -6.17
CA LEU A 129 -17.38 -4.81 -5.52
C LEU A 129 -16.13 -4.31 -4.79
N VAL A 130 -16.05 -4.57 -3.48
CA VAL A 130 -14.82 -4.39 -2.71
C VAL A 130 -13.98 -5.65 -2.89
N VAL A 131 -12.78 -5.49 -3.43
CA VAL A 131 -11.87 -6.60 -3.71
C VAL A 131 -10.64 -6.50 -2.86
N GLU A 132 -10.16 -7.66 -2.43
CA GLU A 132 -8.95 -7.79 -1.64
C GLU A 132 -8.23 -9.09 -2.02
N GLY A 133 -6.91 -9.05 -2.06
CA GLY A 133 -6.12 -10.25 -2.22
C GLY A 133 -4.66 -10.07 -1.85
N THR A 134 -4.05 -11.19 -1.49
CA THR A 134 -2.63 -11.26 -1.14
C THR A 134 -1.98 -12.35 -1.97
N ARG A 135 -0.86 -12.03 -2.61
CA ARG A 135 -0.05 -12.98 -3.38
C ARG A 135 1.36 -13.01 -2.81
N SER A 136 1.76 -14.13 -2.23
CA SER A 136 3.13 -14.36 -1.79
C SER A 136 3.93 -15.10 -2.86
N LEU A 137 5.08 -14.56 -3.22
CA LEU A 137 6.07 -15.14 -4.12
C LEU A 137 7.36 -15.38 -3.34
N VAL A 138 7.88 -16.60 -3.41
CA VAL A 138 9.19 -16.92 -2.84
C VAL A 138 10.17 -17.07 -3.99
N THR A 139 11.20 -16.23 -4.03
CA THR A 139 12.27 -16.27 -5.03
C THR A 139 13.62 -16.18 -4.31
N ASN A 140 14.53 -17.11 -4.58
CA ASN A 140 15.89 -17.10 -4.02
C ASN A 140 15.97 -16.97 -2.48
N ARG A 141 15.06 -17.65 -1.76
CA ARG A 141 14.90 -17.58 -0.28
C ARG A 141 14.42 -16.23 0.26
N GLU A 142 13.98 -15.33 -0.60
CA GLU A 142 13.30 -14.10 -0.22
C GLU A 142 11.80 -14.27 -0.44
N THR A 143 11.01 -13.82 0.54
CA THR A 143 9.55 -13.82 0.44
C THR A 143 9.10 -12.41 0.09
N GLN A 144 8.41 -12.29 -1.04
CA GLN A 144 7.74 -11.08 -1.49
C GLN A 144 6.24 -11.29 -1.34
N THR A 145 5.57 -10.38 -0.65
CA THR A 145 4.12 -10.38 -0.48
C THR A 145 3.55 -9.16 -1.17
N LEU A 146 2.70 -9.40 -2.16
CA LEU A 146 1.94 -8.37 -2.85
C LEU A 146 0.53 -8.36 -2.26
N VAL A 147 0.14 -7.24 -1.65
CA VAL A 147 -1.20 -7.00 -1.12
C VAL A 147 -1.90 -6.01 -2.03
N LEU A 148 -3.13 -6.31 -2.42
CA LEU A 148 -3.97 -5.43 -3.22
C LEU A 148 -5.35 -5.32 -2.60
N SER A 149 -5.82 -4.08 -2.46
CA SER A 149 -7.21 -3.77 -2.11
C SER A 149 -7.75 -2.66 -3.01
N GLY A 150 -9.07 -2.60 -3.14
CA GLY A 150 -9.74 -1.50 -3.83
C GLY A 150 -11.19 -1.83 -4.17
N ILE A 151 -11.83 -0.91 -4.90
CA ILE A 151 -13.24 -1.00 -5.27
C ILE A 151 -13.37 -1.02 -6.79
N VAL A 152 -14.12 -1.98 -7.33
CA VAL A 152 -14.34 -2.14 -8.77
C VAL A 152 -15.82 -2.12 -9.11
N ARG A 153 -16.17 -1.49 -10.24
CA ARG A 153 -17.51 -1.55 -10.81
C ARG A 153 -17.65 -2.80 -11.67
N ARG A 154 -18.87 -3.38 -11.72
CA ARG A 154 -19.13 -4.59 -12.53
C ARG A 154 -18.95 -4.36 -14.04
N ASP A 155 -19.04 -3.11 -14.48
CA ASP A 155 -18.88 -2.72 -15.89
C ASP A 155 -17.40 -2.69 -16.31
N ASP A 156 -16.49 -2.40 -15.38
CA ASP A 156 -15.04 -2.39 -15.64
C ASP A 156 -14.43 -3.80 -15.68
N ILE A 157 -15.20 -4.79 -15.24
CA ILE A 157 -14.84 -6.22 -15.32
C ILE A 157 -15.11 -6.71 -16.73
N ARG A 158 -14.05 -7.19 -17.40
CA ARG A 158 -14.15 -7.82 -18.71
C ARG A 158 -14.85 -9.18 -18.62
N ALA A 159 -15.32 -9.69 -19.76
CA ALA A 159 -15.98 -11.00 -19.85
C ALA A 159 -15.10 -12.18 -19.37
N ASP A 160 -13.77 -12.00 -19.37
CA ASP A 160 -12.78 -12.96 -18.85
C ASP A 160 -12.47 -12.78 -17.35
N ASN A 161 -13.24 -11.98 -16.61
CA ASN A 161 -13.02 -11.62 -15.21
C ASN A 161 -11.68 -10.91 -14.95
N THR A 162 -11.21 -10.12 -15.92
CA THR A 162 -10.03 -9.28 -15.75
C THR A 162 -10.37 -7.81 -15.57
N VAL A 163 -9.55 -7.13 -14.76
CA VAL A 163 -9.65 -5.69 -14.47
C VAL A 163 -8.24 -5.11 -14.48
N LEU A 164 -8.08 -3.91 -15.04
CA LEU A 164 -6.83 -3.17 -15.00
C LEU A 164 -6.72 -2.39 -13.67
N SER A 165 -5.54 -2.30 -13.08
CA SER A 165 -5.33 -1.59 -11.80
C SER A 165 -5.77 -0.12 -11.87
N THR A 166 -5.65 0.51 -13.04
CA THR A 166 -6.11 1.88 -13.31
C THR A 166 -7.63 2.06 -13.18
N ASN A 167 -8.41 0.99 -13.32
CA ASN A 167 -9.87 1.02 -13.22
C ASN A 167 -10.36 0.70 -11.80
N LEU A 168 -9.44 0.52 -10.86
CA LEU A 168 -9.74 0.23 -9.47
C LEU A 168 -9.78 1.54 -8.68
N ALA A 169 -10.93 1.84 -8.07
CA ALA A 169 -11.07 2.99 -7.19
C ALA A 169 -10.41 2.69 -5.83
N ASP A 170 -9.78 3.70 -5.24
CA ASP A 170 -9.02 3.61 -3.98
C ASP A 170 -8.08 2.39 -3.95
N ALA A 171 -7.40 2.15 -5.07
CA ALA A 171 -6.47 1.04 -5.22
C ALA A 171 -5.26 1.21 -4.30
N GLU A 172 -5.11 0.32 -3.33
CA GLU A 172 -3.89 0.21 -2.53
C GLU A 172 -3.11 -1.01 -2.99
N ILE A 173 -1.91 -0.78 -3.52
CA ILE A 173 -1.02 -1.85 -3.96
C ILE A 173 0.26 -1.75 -3.14
N ARG A 174 0.47 -2.75 -2.28
CA ARG A 174 1.62 -2.80 -1.39
C ARG A 174 2.50 -4.00 -1.75
N MET A 175 3.78 -3.72 -1.97
CA MET A 175 4.80 -4.76 -2.06
C MET A 175 5.60 -4.78 -0.77
N GLU A 176 5.50 -5.87 -0.02
CA GLU A 176 6.29 -6.12 1.17
C GLU A 176 7.34 -7.18 0.85
N GLY A 177 8.62 -6.87 1.05
CA GLY A 177 9.73 -7.80 0.82
C GLY A 177 10.45 -8.10 2.13
N LYS A 178 10.61 -9.38 2.47
CA LYS A 178 11.45 -9.84 3.59
C LYS A 178 12.68 -10.57 3.03
N GLY A 179 13.85 -9.92 3.09
CA GLY A 179 15.10 -10.45 2.52
C GLY A 179 16.32 -9.52 2.70
N LEU A 180 17.52 -10.04 2.40
CA LEU A 180 18.82 -9.37 2.61
C LEU A 180 19.02 -8.13 1.70
N ILE A 181 18.27 -8.05 0.60
CA ILE A 181 18.34 -6.94 -0.37
C ILE A 181 17.51 -5.74 0.08
N ALA A 182 16.36 -5.96 0.73
CA ALA A 182 15.52 -4.89 1.26
C ALA A 182 16.27 -4.04 2.31
N ASP A 183 17.12 -4.68 3.12
CA ASP A 183 17.97 -4.00 4.12
C ASP A 183 19.05 -3.11 3.49
N ARG A 184 19.51 -3.41 2.26
CA ARG A 184 20.48 -2.56 1.53
C ARG A 184 19.83 -1.38 0.83
N GLN A 185 18.53 -1.43 0.57
CA GLN A 185 17.80 -0.38 -0.15
C GLN A 185 17.42 0.80 0.77
N ARG A 186 17.54 0.63 2.09
CA ARG A 186 17.68 1.76 3.03
C ARG A 186 19.03 2.44 2.75
N ARG A 187 19.04 3.35 1.77
CA ARG A 187 20.15 4.27 1.53
C ARG A 187 20.64 4.81 2.86
N GLY A 188 21.94 4.65 3.07
CA GLY A 188 22.58 4.77 4.36
C GLY A 188 22.37 6.15 4.98
N ILE A 189 21.92 6.12 6.23
CA ILE A 189 22.14 7.12 7.28
C ILE A 189 23.48 7.88 7.14
N LEU A 190 24.54 7.25 6.61
CA LEU A 190 25.83 7.88 6.30
C LEU A 190 25.75 9.08 5.33
N THR A 191 24.94 9.02 4.27
CA THR A 191 24.79 10.16 3.34
C THR A 191 24.05 11.33 4.00
N GLN A 192 23.07 11.04 4.87
CA GLN A 192 22.29 12.04 5.58
C GLN A 192 23.09 12.71 6.71
N ILE A 193 24.05 11.99 7.31
CA ILE A 193 24.99 12.55 8.29
C ILE A 193 26.05 13.41 7.61
N MET A 194 26.52 13.04 6.42
CA MET A 194 27.51 13.84 5.67
C MET A 194 26.92 15.16 5.15
N ASP A 195 25.66 15.18 4.72
CA ASP A 195 24.94 16.43 4.36
C ASP A 195 24.66 17.35 5.57
N TRP A 196 24.64 16.81 6.79
CA TRP A 196 24.45 17.62 8.00
C TRP A 196 25.77 18.20 8.53
N LEU A 197 26.91 17.56 8.23
CA LEU A 197 28.21 17.90 8.80
C LEU A 197 29.04 18.86 7.92
N PHE A 198 28.68 19.07 6.65
CA PHE A 198 29.40 19.94 5.71
C PHE A 198 28.51 21.03 5.12
#